data_AF-A0A011QAJ5-F1
#
_entry.id   AF-A0A011QAJ5-F1
#
_cell.length_a   1.000
_cell.length_b   1.000
_cell.length_c   1.000
_cell.angle_alpha   90.00
_cell.angle_beta   90.00
_cell.angle_gamma   90.00
#
_symmetry.space_group_name_H-M   'P 1'
#
loop_
_entity.id
_entity.type
_entity.pdbx_description
1 polymer ?
#
loop_
_entity_poly.entity_id
_entity_poly.type
_entity_poly.pdbx_seq_one_letter_code
_entity_poly.pdbx_strand_id
1 'polypeptide(L)'
;MKHLDEYQRMKRYKLGYHTLILIVVLQAVNYFLNIGWAEDPRFESVFILLIASLYFTVTAVYSGAFFAKWENPFFASFFHILSGTLMLLSTNVSQTPLVENGQITWQAINILSALHLFSIPLTYLVRMTVDKRRDVKEDKLEIK
;
A
#
# COMPACT_ATOMS: atom_id res chain seq x y z
N MET A 1 -17.67 -4.73 20.02
CA MET A 1 -16.81 -4.75 18.81
C MET A 1 -17.05 -3.44 18.06
N LYS A 2 -16.06 -2.54 17.99
CA LYS A 2 -16.20 -1.23 17.33
C LYS A 2 -15.88 -1.42 15.84
N HIS A 3 -16.93 -1.60 15.04
CA HIS A 3 -16.83 -2.01 13.64
C HIS A 3 -16.61 -0.82 12.68
N LEU A 4 -16.02 -1.14 11.52
CA LEU A 4 -16.15 -0.33 10.30
C LEU A 4 -17.62 -0.05 10.03
N ASP A 5 -17.95 1.13 9.51
CA ASP A 5 -19.31 1.35 9.05
C ASP A 5 -19.61 0.61 7.73
N GLU A 6 -20.88 0.58 7.35
CA GLU A 6 -21.32 -0.17 6.17
C GLU A 6 -20.68 0.35 4.88
N TYR A 7 -20.44 1.66 4.81
CA TYR A 7 -19.77 2.30 3.68
C TYR A 7 -18.31 1.83 3.57
N GLN A 8 -17.55 1.85 4.66
CA GLN A 8 -16.18 1.37 4.72
C GLN A 8 -16.10 -0.12 4.39
N ARG A 9 -17.03 -0.93 4.91
CA ARG A 9 -17.12 -2.37 4.62
C ARG A 9 -17.36 -2.61 3.13
N MET A 10 -18.33 -1.93 2.54
CA MET A 10 -18.65 -2.04 1.11
C MET A 10 -17.47 -1.63 0.23
N LYS A 11 -16.80 -0.52 0.55
CA LYS A 11 -15.60 -0.05 -0.18
C LYS A 11 -14.48 -1.08 -0.10
N ARG A 12 -14.15 -1.58 1.09
CA ARG A 12 -13.11 -2.61 1.26
C ARG A 12 -13.42 -3.89 0.50
N TYR A 13 -14.68 -4.31 0.46
CA TYR A 13 -15.09 -5.48 -0.33
C TYR A 13 -14.83 -5.27 -1.83
N LYS A 14 -15.28 -4.14 -2.39
CA LYS A 14 -15.04 -3.79 -3.79
C LYS A 14 -13.55 -3.70 -4.12
N LEU A 15 -12.78 -3.04 -3.26
CA LEU A 15 -11.33 -2.92 -3.43
C LEU A 15 -10.65 -4.28 -3.33
N GLY A 16 -11.05 -5.14 -2.38
CA GLY A 16 -10.53 -6.49 -2.24
C GLY A 16 -10.78 -7.33 -3.50
N TYR A 17 -11.95 -7.20 -4.12
CA TYR A 17 -12.25 -7.84 -5.40
C TYR A 17 -11.33 -7.35 -6.53
N HIS A 18 -11.11 -6.04 -6.66
CA HIS A 18 -10.15 -5.50 -7.63
C HIS A 18 -8.72 -5.98 -7.37
N THR A 19 -8.29 -6.01 -6.11
CA THR A 19 -6.98 -6.52 -5.70
C THR A 19 -6.82 -7.99 -6.05
N LEU A 20 -7.85 -8.82 -5.85
CA LEU A 20 -7.83 -10.22 -6.24
C LEU A 20 -7.66 -10.38 -7.76
N ILE A 21 -8.42 -9.62 -8.55
CA ILE A 21 -8.25 -9.60 -10.01
C ILE A 21 -6.83 -9.20 -10.38
N LEU A 22 -6.29 -8.14 -9.75
CA LEU A 22 -4.93 -7.68 -10.01
C LEU A 22 -3.89 -8.76 -9.71
N ILE A 23 -4.02 -9.49 -8.60
CA ILE A 23 -3.15 -10.63 -8.27
C ILE A 23 -3.23 -11.69 -9.35
N VAL A 24 -4.44 -12.09 -9.76
CA VAL A 24 -4.63 -13.12 -10.81
C VAL A 24 -3.98 -12.70 -12.13
N VAL A 25 -4.19 -11.45 -12.56
CA VAL A 25 -3.60 -10.95 -13.79
C VAL A 25 -2.08 -10.91 -13.70
N LEU A 26 -1.51 -10.38 -12.61
CA LEU A 26 -0.06 -10.30 -12.44
C LEU A 26 0.58 -11.69 -12.36
N GLN A 27 -0.07 -12.65 -11.68
CA GLN A 27 0.42 -14.03 -11.62
C GLN A 27 0.33 -14.72 -12.99
N ALA A 28 -0.75 -14.51 -13.74
CA ALA A 28 -0.86 -15.04 -15.11
C ALA A 28 0.24 -14.47 -16.01
N VAL A 29 0.47 -13.15 -15.96
CA VAL A 29 1.57 -12.50 -16.69
C VAL A 29 2.92 -13.08 -16.29
N ASN A 30 3.16 -13.25 -14.98
CA ASN A 30 4.40 -13.84 -14.49
C ASN A 30 4.63 -15.26 -15.04
N TYR A 31 3.59 -16.08 -14.98
CA TYR A 31 3.60 -17.44 -15.50
C TYR A 31 3.88 -17.50 -17.01
N PHE A 32 3.22 -16.64 -17.80
CA PHE A 32 3.40 -16.61 -19.26
C PHE A 32 4.74 -16.01 -19.70
N LEU A 33 5.29 -15.05 -18.95
CA LEU A 33 6.61 -14.50 -19.24
C LEU A 33 7.72 -15.51 -18.97
N ASN A 34 7.62 -16.26 -17.86
CA ASN A 34 8.58 -17.32 -17.50
C ASN A 34 10.06 -16.87 -17.55
N ILE A 35 10.34 -15.64 -17.09
CA ILE A 35 11.67 -15.00 -17.19
C ILE A 35 12.52 -15.02 -15.92
N GLY A 36 12.06 -15.63 -14.81
CA GLY A 36 12.87 -15.82 -13.59
C GLY A 36 13.56 -14.55 -13.08
N TRP A 37 12.79 -13.51 -12.75
CA TRP A 37 13.32 -12.17 -12.47
C TRP A 37 13.67 -11.92 -11.00
N ALA A 38 13.26 -12.80 -10.10
CA ALA A 38 13.75 -12.84 -8.72
C ALA A 38 14.68 -14.04 -8.51
N GLU A 39 15.56 -13.96 -7.51
CA GLU A 39 16.52 -15.02 -7.19
C GLU A 39 15.85 -16.36 -6.82
N ASP A 40 14.59 -16.31 -6.37
CA ASP A 40 13.76 -17.48 -6.08
C ASP A 40 12.32 -17.25 -6.60
N PRO A 41 11.70 -18.22 -7.31
CA PRO A 41 10.32 -18.10 -7.79
C PRO A 41 9.29 -17.77 -6.70
N ARG A 42 9.55 -18.17 -5.45
CA ARG A 42 8.69 -17.83 -4.31
C ARG A 42 8.68 -16.32 -4.06
N PHE A 43 9.79 -15.62 -4.29
CA PHE A 43 9.87 -14.18 -4.10
C PHE A 43 9.11 -13.41 -5.17
N GLU A 44 9.06 -13.90 -6.42
CA GLU A 44 8.23 -13.31 -7.48
C GLU A 44 6.77 -13.20 -7.04
N SER A 45 6.23 -14.27 -6.46
CA SER A 45 4.87 -14.29 -5.92
C SER A 45 4.69 -13.32 -4.75
N VAL A 46 5.67 -13.22 -3.85
CA VAL A 46 5.63 -12.26 -2.72
C VAL A 46 5.63 -10.82 -3.23
N PHE A 47 6.46 -10.49 -4.22
CA PHE A 47 6.48 -9.16 -4.82
C PHE A 47 5.15 -8.80 -5.49
N ILE A 48 4.55 -9.72 -6.23
CA ILE A 48 3.22 -9.53 -6.83
C ILE A 48 2.17 -9.24 -5.76
N LEU A 49 2.19 -10.00 -4.66
CA LEU A 49 1.29 -9.78 -3.53
C LEU A 49 1.52 -8.40 -2.87
N LEU A 50 2.78 -7.98 -2.71
CA LEU A 50 3.12 -6.66 -2.18
C LEU A 50 2.63 -5.54 -3.09
N ILE A 51 2.79 -5.65 -4.41
CA ILE A 51 2.29 -4.67 -5.38
C ILE A 51 0.76 -4.57 -5.29
N ALA A 52 0.07 -5.71 -5.27
CA ALA A 52 -1.39 -5.72 -5.16
C ALA A 52 -1.89 -5.20 -3.80
N SER A 53 -1.16 -5.51 -2.72
CA SER A 53 -1.45 -4.97 -1.40
C SER A 53 -1.20 -3.47 -1.32
N LEU A 54 -0.18 -2.95 -1.99
CA LEU A 54 0.08 -1.52 -2.09
C LEU A 54 -1.08 -0.81 -2.79
N TYR A 55 -1.54 -1.36 -3.93
CA TYR A 55 -2.74 -0.87 -4.61
C TYR A 55 -3.95 -0.84 -3.68
N PHE A 56 -4.23 -1.94 -2.97
CA PHE A 56 -5.34 -2.00 -2.02
C PHE A 56 -5.22 -0.90 -0.96
N THR A 57 -4.06 -0.82 -0.31
CA THR A 57 -3.80 0.10 0.80
C THR A 57 -3.94 1.55 0.37
N VAL A 58 -3.26 1.97 -0.70
CA VAL A 58 -3.35 3.34 -1.21
C VAL A 58 -4.79 3.70 -1.54
N THR A 59 -5.50 2.84 -2.27
CA THR A 59 -6.88 3.12 -2.68
C THR A 59 -7.85 3.13 -1.47
N ALA A 60 -7.63 2.26 -0.48
CA ALA A 60 -8.41 2.22 0.74
C ALA A 60 -8.16 3.46 1.62
N VAL A 61 -6.92 3.91 1.75
CA VAL A 61 -6.57 5.13 2.52
C VAL A 61 -7.18 6.35 1.84
N TYR A 62 -6.98 6.47 0.53
CA TYR A 62 -7.49 7.60 -0.25
C TYR A 62 -9.03 7.69 -0.23
N SER A 63 -9.72 6.54 -0.25
CA SER A 63 -11.20 6.50 -0.16
C SER A 63 -11.75 6.60 1.27
N GLY A 64 -10.88 6.61 2.29
CA GLY A 64 -11.28 6.65 3.70
C GLY A 64 -11.85 5.37 4.27
N ALA A 65 -11.58 4.24 3.61
CA ALA A 65 -12.00 2.92 4.02
C ALA A 65 -10.88 2.12 4.73
N PHE A 66 -9.71 2.73 4.95
CA PHE A 66 -8.58 2.08 5.61
C PHE A 66 -8.68 2.12 7.13
N PHE A 67 -8.65 3.32 7.73
CA PHE A 67 -8.71 3.51 9.17
C PHE A 67 -10.13 3.27 9.70
N ALA A 68 -10.25 2.51 10.78
CA ALA A 68 -11.49 2.39 11.51
C ALA A 68 -11.83 3.71 12.23
N LYS A 69 -13.12 3.94 12.51
CA LYS A 69 -13.59 5.20 13.14
C LYS A 69 -12.98 5.52 14.49
N TRP A 70 -12.50 4.51 15.21
CA TRP A 70 -11.90 4.69 16.53
C TRP A 70 -10.38 4.91 16.47
N GLU A 71 -9.76 4.63 15.32
CA GLU A 71 -8.34 4.85 15.13
C GLU A 71 -8.08 6.33 14.94
N ASN A 72 -7.03 6.85 15.58
CA ASN A 72 -6.52 8.17 15.27
C ASN A 72 -5.54 8.03 14.08
N PRO A 73 -5.87 8.56 12.90
CA PRO A 73 -5.04 8.37 11.71
C PRO A 73 -3.64 8.98 11.83
N PHE A 74 -3.44 10.00 12.67
CA PHE A 74 -2.12 10.60 12.89
C PHE A 74 -1.22 9.68 13.71
N PHE A 75 -1.72 9.13 14.81
CA PHE A 75 -0.96 8.16 15.61
C PHE A 75 -0.68 6.89 14.81
N ALA A 76 -1.68 6.37 14.10
CA ALA A 76 -1.48 5.24 13.22
C ALA A 76 -0.42 5.55 12.15
N SER A 77 -0.50 6.71 11.50
CA SER A 77 0.50 7.17 10.52
C SER A 77 1.92 7.22 11.10
N PHE A 78 2.10 7.72 12.33
CA PHE A 78 3.39 7.75 13.00
C PHE A 78 3.98 6.34 13.16
N PHE A 79 3.18 5.36 13.60
CA PHE A 79 3.65 3.97 13.73
C PHE A 79 4.02 3.35 12.38
N HIS A 80 3.28 3.65 11.31
CA HIS A 80 3.65 3.17 9.97
C HIS A 80 4.98 3.78 9.50
N ILE A 81 5.24 5.07 9.76
CA ILE A 81 6.53 5.70 9.47
C ILE A 81 7.64 5.03 10.28
N LEU A 82 7.43 4.81 11.58
CA LEU A 82 8.42 4.16 12.44
C LEU A 82 8.74 2.74 11.94
N SER A 83 7.71 1.92 11.68
CA SER A 83 7.87 0.56 11.16
C SER A 83 8.56 0.53 9.79
N GLY A 84 8.18 1.42 8.87
CA GLY A 84 8.83 1.52 7.56
C GLY A 84 10.30 1.92 7.68
N THR A 85 10.62 2.83 8.60
CA THR A 85 12.00 3.23 8.87
C THR A 85 12.83 2.05 9.42
N LEU A 86 12.27 1.28 10.35
CA LEU A 86 12.94 0.09 10.90
C LEU A 86 13.22 -0.96 9.81
N MET A 87 12.29 -1.18 8.87
CA MET A 87 12.49 -2.10 7.73
C MET A 87 13.53 -1.58 6.72
N LEU A 88 13.62 -0.27 6.50
CA LEU A 88 14.72 0.29 5.71
C LEU A 88 16.06 0.11 6.40
N LEU A 89 16.13 0.34 7.72
CA LEU A 89 17.38 0.18 8.46
C LEU A 89 17.86 -1.27 8.46
N SER A 90 16.96 -2.26 8.58
CA SER A 90 17.34 -3.68 8.49
C SER A 90 17.93 -4.04 7.13
N THR A 91 17.58 -3.29 6.08
CA THR A 91 18.16 -3.48 4.74
C THR A 91 19.65 -3.19 4.71
N ASN A 92 20.09 -2.12 5.35
CA ASN A 92 21.50 -1.73 5.39
C ASN A 92 22.37 -2.70 6.20
N VAL A 93 21.77 -3.44 7.13
CA VAL A 93 22.49 -4.40 7.99
C VAL A 93 22.77 -5.73 7.27
N SER A 94 21.89 -6.15 6.36
CA SER A 94 21.97 -7.48 5.71
C SER A 94 23.20 -7.69 4.82
N GLN A 95 23.84 -6.60 4.35
CA GLN A 95 24.90 -6.59 3.33
C GLN A 95 24.56 -7.34 2.02
N THR A 96 23.31 -7.80 1.86
CA THR A 96 22.85 -8.49 0.66
C THR A 96 22.56 -7.44 -0.42
N PRO A 97 23.13 -7.56 -1.63
CA PRO A 97 22.85 -6.62 -2.70
C PRO A 97 21.37 -6.68 -3.09
N LEU A 98 20.81 -5.55 -3.57
CA LEU A 98 19.42 -5.50 -4.04
C LEU A 98 19.20 -6.33 -5.31
N VAL A 99 20.23 -6.41 -6.15
CA VAL A 99 20.25 -7.14 -7.41
C VAL A 99 21.53 -7.95 -7.45
N GLU A 100 21.40 -9.24 -7.72
CA GLU A 100 22.53 -10.16 -7.89
C GLU A 100 22.29 -10.99 -9.14
N ASN A 101 23.30 -11.12 -10.00
CA ASN A 101 23.20 -11.88 -11.27
C ASN A 101 22.02 -11.48 -12.18
N GLY A 102 21.62 -10.20 -12.15
CA GLY A 102 20.49 -9.69 -12.93
C GLY A 102 19.10 -10.01 -12.34
N GLN A 103 19.04 -10.62 -11.16
CA GLN A 103 17.81 -10.96 -10.46
C GLN A 103 17.63 -10.10 -9.21
N ILE A 104 16.37 -9.81 -8.87
CA ILE A 104 16.02 -9.11 -7.64
C ILE A 104 16.16 -10.08 -6.47
N THR A 105 16.87 -9.66 -5.41
CA THR A 105 17.06 -10.47 -4.21
C THR A 105 15.93 -10.28 -3.22
N TRP A 106 15.83 -11.16 -2.21
CA TRP A 106 14.88 -11.04 -1.10
C TRP A 106 14.99 -9.71 -0.36
N GLN A 107 16.14 -9.03 -0.43
CA GLN A 107 16.37 -7.76 0.23
C GLN A 107 15.45 -6.64 -0.32
N ALA A 108 14.99 -6.75 -1.57
CA ALA A 108 14.01 -5.82 -2.13
C ALA A 108 12.64 -5.91 -1.43
N ILE A 109 12.31 -7.04 -0.80
CA ILE A 109 11.05 -7.20 -0.04
C ILE A 109 11.01 -6.22 1.12
N ASN A 110 12.11 -6.02 1.83
CA ASN A 110 12.20 -5.07 2.95
C ASN A 110 12.01 -3.62 2.46
N ILE A 111 12.63 -3.26 1.34
CA ILE A 111 12.48 -1.92 0.75
C ILE A 111 11.04 -1.69 0.31
N LEU A 112 10.45 -2.63 -0.42
CA LEU A 112 9.06 -2.51 -0.88
C LEU A 112 8.07 -2.50 0.28
N SER A 113 8.30 -3.30 1.32
CA SER A 113 7.48 -3.28 2.54
C SER A 113 7.58 -1.93 3.25
N ALA A 114 8.77 -1.35 3.35
CA ALA A 114 8.94 -0.02 3.91
C ALA A 114 8.22 1.05 3.08
N LEU A 115 8.36 1.03 1.75
CA LEU A 115 7.64 1.93 0.85
C LEU A 115 6.13 1.77 0.98
N HIS A 116 5.65 0.54 1.14
CA HIS A 116 4.25 0.25 1.38
C HIS A 116 3.77 0.85 2.70
N LEU A 117 4.54 0.72 3.77
CA LEU A 117 4.22 1.37 5.05
C LEU A 117 4.20 2.90 4.93
N PHE A 118 5.17 3.50 4.22
CA PHE A 118 5.19 4.95 3.98
C PHE A 118 4.06 5.44 3.07
N SER A 119 3.53 4.58 2.20
CA SER A 119 2.41 4.95 1.33
C SER A 119 1.15 5.31 2.12
N ILE A 120 0.95 4.74 3.31
CA ILE A 120 -0.23 5.00 4.17
C ILE A 120 -0.27 6.46 4.64
N PRO A 121 0.72 6.97 5.41
CA PRO A 121 0.72 8.35 5.87
C PRO A 121 0.77 9.33 4.69
N LEU A 122 1.53 9.01 3.63
CA LEU A 122 1.62 9.86 2.44
C LEU A 122 0.25 10.01 1.77
N THR A 123 -0.44 8.90 1.52
CA THR A 123 -1.76 8.91 0.90
C THR A 123 -2.80 9.59 1.79
N TYR A 124 -2.71 9.40 3.11
CA TYR A 124 -3.57 10.07 4.06
C TYR A 124 -3.41 11.61 4.00
N LEU A 125 -2.17 12.11 3.96
CA LEU A 125 -1.89 13.54 3.80
C LEU A 125 -2.41 14.11 2.48
N VAL A 126 -2.24 13.37 1.38
CA VAL A 126 -2.79 13.75 0.07
C VAL A 126 -4.30 13.87 0.15
N ARG A 127 -4.97 12.86 0.71
CA ARG A 127 -6.42 12.88 0.89
C ARG A 127 -6.87 14.08 1.71
N MET A 128 -6.26 14.34 2.87
CA MET A 128 -6.60 15.50 3.70
C MET A 128 -6.49 16.82 2.93
N THR A 129 -5.45 16.96 2.11
CA THR A 129 -5.24 18.16 1.30
C THR A 129 -6.31 18.31 0.21
N VAL A 130 -6.71 17.20 -0.42
CA VAL A 130 -7.76 17.18 -1.44
C VAL A 130 -9.13 17.48 -0.83
N ASP A 131 -9.48 16.81 0.26
CA ASP A 131 -10.76 17.01 0.96
C ASP A 131 -10.88 18.49 1.41
N LYS A 132 -9.84 19.05 2.04
CA LYS A 132 -9.82 20.48 2.44
C LYS A 132 -10.03 21.44 1.26
N ARG A 133 -9.48 21.12 0.07
CA ARG A 133 -9.67 21.94 -1.13
C ARG A 133 -11.08 21.84 -1.70
N ARG A 134 -11.73 20.68 -1.57
CA ARG A 134 -13.13 20.48 -1.98
C ARG A 134 -14.07 21.29 -1.10
N ASP A 135 -13.90 21.20 0.22
CA ASP A 135 -14.77 21.89 1.18
C ASP A 135 -14.73 23.41 0.97
N VAL A 136 -13.54 23.99 0.80
CA VAL A 136 -13.37 25.44 0.50
C VAL A 136 -14.03 25.85 -0.83
N LYS A 137 -14.14 24.94 -1.80
CA LYS A 137 -14.80 25.21 -3.08
C LYS A 137 -16.32 25.18 -2.93
N GLU A 138 -16.85 24.25 -2.14
CA GLU A 138 -18.27 24.11 -1.84
C GLU A 138 -18.77 25.33 -1.04
N ASP A 139 -18.05 25.75 0.01
CA ASP A 139 -18.37 26.96 0.79
C ASP A 139 -18.47 28.22 -0.08
N LYS A 140 -17.61 28.35 -1.11
CA LYS A 140 -17.63 29.50 -2.04
C LYS A 140 -18.81 29.48 -3.02
N LEU A 141 -19.40 28.32 -3.26
CA LEU A 141 -20.57 28.17 -4.13
C LEU A 141 -21.87 28.44 -3.37
N GLU A 142 -21.93 28.16 -2.06
CA GLU A 142 -23.10 28.44 -1.21
C GLU A 142 -23.27 29.92 -0.85
N ILE A 143 -22.20 30.73 -0.94
CA ILE A 143 -22.23 32.18 -0.65
C ILE A 143 -22.64 33.01 -1.89
N LYS A 144 -22.80 32.39 -3.07
CA LYS A 144 -23.21 33.06 -4.32
C LYS A 144 -24.67 32.82 -4.65
#